data_AF-A0A453DLY8-F1
#
_entry.id   AF-A0A453DLY8-F1
#
_cell.length_a   1.000
_cell.length_b   1.000
_cell.length_c   1.000
_cell.angle_alpha   90.00
_cell.angle_beta   90.00
_cell.angle_gamma   90.00
#
_symmetry.space_group_name_H-M   'P 1'
#
loop_
_entity.id
_entity.type
_entity.pdbx_description
1 polymer ?
#
loop_
_entity_poly.entity_id
_entity_poly.type
_entity_poly.pdbx_seq_one_letter_code
_entity_poly.pdbx_strand_id
1 'polypeptide(L)'
;MSSWVVDMEKKVQGAEPPAKVEKWRKHCIFRVPLRFKVIDGRVSSVYKPQTVSLGPFHHHEKDLKPMEEHKLRAVHHLLHRDSCKTTLSELVATMEKVGEELQDAYMELGNEWRGEENRGKFLEMMIIDGCFLLEVMRTAIGGKYSIPKDYKQDDPVFSWHGIQHIKPFVLRDMLLVENQLPLRLLEKIVTAESGRSPAEWVFDQLHGA
;
A
#
# COMPACT_ATOMS: atom_id res chain seq x y z
N MET A 1 -23.95 7.50 -46.21
CA MET A 1 -23.51 8.09 -44.94
C MET A 1 -22.22 8.85 -45.16
N SER A 2 -22.02 9.99 -44.51
CA SER A 2 -20.76 10.75 -44.58
C SER A 2 -19.62 9.98 -43.91
N SER A 3 -18.38 10.15 -44.41
CA SER A 3 -17.18 9.44 -43.91
C SER A 3 -17.01 9.55 -42.38
N TRP A 4 -17.27 10.74 -41.82
CA TRP A 4 -17.13 10.97 -40.39
C TRP A 4 -18.13 10.19 -39.52
N VAL A 5 -19.33 9.87 -40.06
CA VAL A 5 -20.34 9.07 -39.33
C VAL A 5 -19.88 7.63 -39.23
N VAL A 6 -19.38 7.05 -40.32
CA VAL A 6 -18.85 5.68 -40.34
C VAL A 6 -17.63 5.55 -39.40
N ASP A 7 -16.75 6.55 -39.38
CA ASP A 7 -15.61 6.57 -38.46
C ASP A 7 -16.05 6.72 -36.99
N MET A 8 -17.09 7.51 -36.73
CA MET A 8 -17.67 7.67 -35.41
C MET A 8 -18.35 6.39 -34.93
N GLU A 9 -19.10 5.70 -35.79
CA GLU A 9 -19.73 4.40 -35.48
C GLU A 9 -18.69 3.34 -35.10
N LYS A 10 -17.58 3.25 -35.84
CA LYS A 10 -16.47 2.36 -35.49
C LYS A 10 -15.85 2.70 -34.13
N LYS A 11 -15.67 3.98 -33.84
CA LYS A 11 -15.15 4.44 -32.53
C LYS A 11 -16.11 4.12 -31.39
N VAL A 12 -17.41 4.30 -31.59
CA VAL A 12 -18.46 3.98 -30.60
C VAL A 12 -18.51 2.49 -30.32
N GLN A 13 -18.46 1.65 -31.37
CA GLN A 13 -18.44 0.20 -31.22
C GLN A 13 -17.19 -0.31 -30.49
N GLY A 14 -16.05 0.39 -30.63
CA GLY A 14 -14.80 0.07 -29.94
C GLY A 14 -14.55 0.82 -28.63
N ALA A 15 -15.50 1.64 -28.16
CA ALA A 15 -15.28 2.52 -27.01
C ALA A 15 -15.11 1.76 -25.68
N GLU A 16 -15.82 0.63 -25.55
CA GLU A 16 -15.85 -0.19 -24.33
C GLU A 16 -15.43 -1.64 -24.61
N PRO A 17 -14.13 -1.89 -24.82
CA PRO A 17 -13.67 -3.26 -24.94
C PRO A 17 -13.89 -4.00 -23.61
N PRO A 18 -14.50 -5.20 -23.59
CA PRO A 18 -14.88 -5.91 -22.37
C PRO A 18 -13.75 -6.03 -21.33
N ALA A 19 -12.52 -6.31 -21.80
CA ALA A 19 -11.34 -6.40 -20.95
C ALA A 19 -10.99 -5.10 -20.19
N LYS A 20 -11.31 -3.92 -20.73
CA LYS A 20 -11.13 -2.65 -20.00
C LYS A 20 -12.24 -2.43 -18.97
N VAL A 21 -13.47 -2.80 -19.31
CA VAL A 21 -14.64 -2.64 -18.43
C VAL A 21 -14.51 -3.51 -17.18
N GLU A 22 -14.02 -4.76 -17.33
CA GLU A 22 -13.75 -5.64 -16.19
C GLU A 22 -12.68 -5.07 -15.24
N LYS A 23 -11.66 -4.38 -15.78
CA LYS A 23 -10.61 -3.75 -14.97
C LYS A 23 -11.12 -2.57 -14.15
N TRP A 24 -12.13 -1.82 -14.63
CA TRP A 24 -12.67 -0.68 -13.90
C TRP A 24 -13.22 -1.04 -12.52
N ARG A 25 -13.78 -2.25 -12.38
CA ARG A 25 -14.30 -2.75 -11.09
C ARG A 25 -13.20 -3.13 -10.11
N LYS A 26 -11.98 -3.37 -10.60
CA LYS A 26 -10.82 -3.74 -9.78
C LYS A 26 -10.07 -2.51 -9.26
N HIS A 27 -10.11 -1.39 -10.00
CA HIS A 27 -9.46 -0.16 -9.57
C HIS A 27 -10.10 0.39 -8.28
N CYS A 28 -9.30 0.54 -7.24
CA CYS A 28 -9.69 1.17 -5.98
C CYS A 28 -8.68 2.23 -5.50
N ILE A 29 -7.55 2.41 -6.21
CA ILE A 29 -6.52 3.39 -5.92
C ILE A 29 -6.32 4.29 -7.14
N PHE A 30 -6.43 5.60 -6.92
CA PHE A 30 -6.53 6.61 -7.96
C PHE A 30 -5.46 7.68 -7.78
N ARG A 31 -4.99 8.22 -8.91
CA ARG A 31 -4.26 9.50 -8.90
C ARG A 31 -5.26 10.64 -8.81
N VAL A 32 -4.91 11.65 -8.04
CA VAL A 32 -5.68 12.88 -7.95
C VAL A 32 -5.49 13.67 -9.24
N PRO A 33 -6.57 14.04 -9.95
CA PRO A 33 -6.45 14.83 -11.17
C PRO A 33 -5.73 16.16 -10.94
N LEU A 34 -4.90 16.57 -11.90
CA LEU A 34 -4.04 17.77 -11.79
C LEU A 34 -4.83 19.04 -11.40
N ARG A 35 -6.06 19.19 -11.91
CA ARG A 35 -6.96 20.32 -11.56
C ARG A 35 -7.19 20.50 -10.06
N PHE A 36 -7.11 19.43 -9.27
CA PHE A 36 -7.27 19.48 -7.81
C PHE A 36 -5.95 19.74 -7.08
N LYS A 37 -4.83 19.63 -7.79
CA LYS A 37 -3.49 19.95 -7.27
C LYS A 37 -3.08 21.38 -7.58
N VAL A 38 -3.75 22.09 -8.49
CA VAL A 38 -3.39 23.47 -8.84
C VAL A 38 -4.07 24.44 -7.88
N ILE A 39 -3.28 25.21 -7.12
CA ILE A 39 -3.73 26.31 -6.26
C ILE A 39 -2.93 27.54 -6.66
N ASP A 40 -3.61 28.65 -6.97
CA ASP A 40 -3.01 29.91 -7.43
C ASP A 40 -1.99 29.75 -8.58
N GLY A 41 -2.29 28.85 -9.53
CA GLY A 41 -1.44 28.57 -10.69
C GLY A 41 -0.20 27.73 -10.41
N ARG A 42 -0.05 27.19 -9.18
CA ARG A 42 1.08 26.33 -8.80
C ARG A 42 0.59 24.94 -8.44
N VAL A 43 1.40 23.92 -8.77
CA VAL A 43 1.14 22.55 -8.34
C VAL A 43 1.44 22.45 -6.84
N SER A 44 0.38 22.33 -6.06
CA SER A 44 0.37 22.10 -4.63
C SER A 44 0.80 20.68 -4.30
N SER A 45 1.53 20.55 -3.19
CA SER A 45 1.99 19.27 -2.63
C SER A 45 1.01 18.66 -1.63
N VAL A 46 -0.23 19.15 -1.54
CA VAL A 46 -1.23 18.69 -0.54
C VAL A 46 -1.59 17.19 -0.64
N TYR A 47 -1.37 16.56 -1.79
CA TYR A 47 -1.58 15.11 -1.98
C TYR A 47 -0.27 14.30 -1.97
N LYS A 48 0.87 14.97 -1.80
CA LYS A 48 2.19 14.34 -1.78
C LYS A 48 2.54 13.95 -0.34
N PRO A 49 2.93 12.70 -0.07
CA PRO A 49 3.47 12.31 1.23
C PRO A 49 4.73 13.10 1.56
N GLN A 50 4.99 13.31 2.85
CA GLN A 50 6.15 14.08 3.34
C GLN A 50 7.04 13.30 4.31
N THR A 51 6.63 12.10 4.68
CA THR A 51 7.28 11.27 5.71
C THR A 51 7.41 9.83 5.25
N VAL A 52 6.38 9.24 4.64
CA VAL A 52 6.46 7.87 4.13
C VAL A 52 5.71 7.71 2.81
N SER A 53 6.39 7.10 1.83
CA SER A 53 5.73 6.57 0.64
C SER A 53 5.22 5.16 0.89
N LEU A 54 3.98 4.91 0.50
CA LEU A 54 3.33 3.60 0.47
C LEU A 54 2.81 3.34 -0.94
N GLY A 55 3.29 2.26 -1.53
CA GLY A 55 2.95 1.84 -2.87
C GLY A 55 3.64 2.64 -3.97
N PRO A 56 3.20 2.45 -5.23
CA PRO A 56 3.98 2.77 -6.41
C PRO A 56 4.02 4.25 -6.78
N PHE A 57 3.05 5.05 -6.35
CA PHE A 57 2.89 6.42 -6.87
C PHE A 57 3.97 7.40 -6.39
N HIS A 58 4.50 7.20 -5.18
CA HIS A 58 5.51 8.08 -4.57
C HIS A 58 6.82 7.34 -4.20
N HIS A 59 6.97 6.07 -4.61
CA HIS A 59 8.05 5.18 -4.15
C HIS A 59 9.47 5.72 -4.38
N HIS A 60 9.70 6.40 -5.51
CA HIS A 60 11.03 6.87 -5.90
C HIS A 60 11.36 8.30 -5.42
N GLU A 61 10.55 8.88 -4.55
CA GLU A 61 10.78 10.24 -4.06
C GLU A 61 11.97 10.29 -3.10
N LYS A 62 12.99 11.06 -3.47
CA LYS A 62 14.26 11.14 -2.73
C LYS A 62 14.08 11.55 -1.28
N ASP A 63 13.14 12.45 -1.02
CA ASP A 63 12.87 12.99 0.32
C ASP A 63 12.25 11.94 1.26
N LEU A 64 11.68 10.86 0.71
CA LEU A 64 11.01 9.79 1.47
C LEU A 64 11.89 8.55 1.68
N LYS A 65 13.03 8.48 0.97
CA LYS A 65 13.98 7.37 1.04
C LYS A 65 14.45 7.00 2.46
N PRO A 66 14.65 7.95 3.41
CA PRO A 66 15.06 7.59 4.76
C PRO A 66 14.10 6.61 5.46
N MET A 67 12.81 6.62 5.12
CA MET A 67 11.84 5.72 5.74
C MET A 67 11.97 4.26 5.26
N GLU A 68 12.57 4.01 4.09
CA GLU A 68 12.68 2.67 3.50
C GLU A 68 13.39 1.66 4.43
N GLU A 69 14.41 2.10 5.17
CA GLU A 69 15.12 1.22 6.11
C GLU A 69 14.22 0.81 7.29
N HIS A 70 13.29 1.68 7.71
CA HIS A 70 12.34 1.40 8.78
C HIS A 70 11.23 0.47 8.30
N LYS A 71 10.83 0.58 7.02
CA LYS A 71 9.89 -0.34 6.39
C LYS A 71 10.47 -1.75 6.27
N LEU A 72 11.72 -1.87 5.84
CA LEU A 72 12.41 -3.16 5.79
C LEU A 72 12.57 -3.76 7.20
N ARG A 73 12.85 -2.94 8.20
CA ARG A 73 12.89 -3.36 9.60
C ARG A 73 11.53 -3.90 10.07
N ALA A 74 10.42 -3.31 9.65
CA ALA A 74 9.09 -3.84 9.95
C ALA A 74 8.86 -5.25 9.37
N VAL A 75 9.35 -5.54 8.16
CA VAL A 75 9.33 -6.91 7.60
C VAL A 75 10.10 -7.87 8.50
N HIS A 76 11.29 -7.48 8.95
CA HIS A 76 12.11 -8.29 9.84
C HIS A 76 11.38 -8.62 11.15
N HIS A 77 10.81 -7.61 11.83
CA HIS A 77 10.10 -7.82 13.09
C HIS A 77 8.84 -8.67 12.92
N LEU A 78 8.06 -8.46 11.84
CA LEU A 78 6.89 -9.27 11.55
C LEU A 78 7.26 -10.75 11.36
N LEU A 79 8.30 -11.03 10.57
CA LEU A 79 8.71 -12.41 10.27
C LEU A 79 9.36 -13.15 11.45
N HIS A 80 9.98 -12.43 12.39
CA HIS A 80 10.67 -13.03 13.54
C HIS A 80 9.86 -12.95 14.84
N ARG A 81 8.61 -12.51 14.78
CA ARG A 81 7.71 -12.53 15.92
C ARG A 81 7.32 -13.97 16.25
N ASP A 82 7.33 -14.35 17.52
CA ASP A 82 7.01 -15.73 17.98
C ASP A 82 5.65 -16.24 17.48
N SER A 83 4.70 -15.33 17.25
CA SER A 83 3.37 -15.66 16.74
C SER A 83 3.29 -15.84 15.22
N CYS A 84 4.34 -15.47 14.48
CA CYS A 84 4.38 -15.53 13.03
C CYS A 84 4.56 -16.97 12.56
N LYS A 85 3.70 -17.40 11.63
CA LYS A 85 3.68 -18.77 11.08
C LYS A 85 4.18 -18.86 9.64
N THR A 86 4.67 -17.76 9.08
CA THR A 86 5.12 -17.69 7.68
C THR A 86 6.58 -17.31 7.60
N THR A 87 7.25 -17.83 6.57
CA THR A 87 8.56 -17.37 6.12
C THR A 87 8.42 -16.28 5.06
N LEU A 88 9.52 -15.59 4.73
CA LEU A 88 9.56 -14.64 3.62
C LEU A 88 9.18 -15.31 2.29
N SER A 89 9.69 -16.52 2.03
CA SER A 89 9.43 -17.27 0.80
C SER A 89 7.93 -17.59 0.63
N GLU A 90 7.27 -18.02 1.70
CA GLU A 90 5.83 -18.31 1.70
C GLU A 90 5.00 -17.04 1.55
N LEU A 91 5.43 -15.92 2.15
CA LEU A 91 4.78 -14.63 1.98
C LEU A 91 4.87 -14.17 0.52
N VAL A 92 6.05 -14.24 -0.09
CA VAL A 92 6.26 -13.94 -1.53
C VAL A 92 5.38 -14.84 -2.39
N ALA A 93 5.39 -16.16 -2.16
CA ALA A 93 4.55 -17.10 -2.91
C ALA A 93 3.05 -16.83 -2.74
N THR A 94 2.63 -16.31 -1.59
CA THR A 94 1.25 -15.87 -1.34
C THR A 94 0.91 -14.63 -2.13
N MET A 95 1.82 -13.65 -2.18
CA MET A 95 1.64 -12.41 -2.94
C MET A 95 1.67 -12.62 -4.45
N GLU A 96 2.46 -13.59 -4.93
CA GLU A 96 2.49 -13.94 -6.36
C GLU A 96 1.10 -14.35 -6.88
N LYS A 97 0.31 -15.06 -6.06
CA LYS A 97 -1.04 -15.51 -6.42
C LYS A 97 -2.04 -14.36 -6.59
N VAL A 98 -1.77 -13.19 -6.00
CA VAL A 98 -2.67 -12.02 -6.04
C VAL A 98 -2.05 -10.80 -6.70
N GLY A 99 -0.80 -10.85 -7.17
CA GLY A 99 -0.14 -9.63 -7.62
C GLY A 99 -0.80 -8.98 -8.85
N GLU A 100 -1.50 -9.74 -9.71
CA GLU A 100 -2.28 -9.13 -10.80
C GLU A 100 -3.48 -8.35 -10.24
N GLU A 101 -4.16 -8.91 -9.24
CA GLU A 101 -5.24 -8.23 -8.51
C GLU A 101 -4.70 -6.96 -7.83
N LEU A 102 -3.51 -7.03 -7.22
CA LEU A 102 -2.85 -5.87 -6.61
C LEU A 102 -2.46 -4.80 -7.64
N GLN A 103 -1.98 -5.19 -8.83
CA GLN A 103 -1.67 -4.25 -9.91
C GLN A 103 -2.94 -3.62 -10.50
N ASP A 104 -3.99 -4.44 -10.72
CA ASP A 104 -5.29 -4.00 -11.22
C ASP A 104 -6.07 -3.16 -10.18
N ALA A 105 -5.60 -3.06 -8.92
CA ALA A 105 -6.13 -2.12 -7.94
C ALA A 105 -5.82 -0.65 -8.27
N TYR A 106 -4.79 -0.40 -9.08
CA TYR A 106 -4.31 0.95 -9.43
C TYR A 106 -4.76 1.36 -10.84
N MET A 107 -5.52 2.46 -10.93
CA MET A 107 -6.07 2.96 -12.22
C MET A 107 -4.98 3.36 -13.24
N GLU A 108 -3.89 3.96 -12.77
CA GLU A 108 -2.81 4.51 -13.61
C GLU A 108 -1.44 4.00 -13.16
N LEU A 109 -1.32 2.69 -12.92
CA LEU A 109 -0.04 2.09 -12.55
C LEU A 109 0.97 2.20 -13.70
N GLY A 110 2.15 2.76 -13.40
CA GLY A 110 3.25 2.94 -14.36
C GLY A 110 3.81 1.63 -14.90
N ASN A 111 4.39 1.67 -16.10
CA ASN A 111 4.92 0.48 -16.79
C ASN A 111 6.07 -0.18 -16.01
N GLU A 112 6.83 0.59 -15.23
CA GLU A 112 7.90 0.08 -14.34
C GLU A 112 7.43 -0.88 -13.23
N TRP A 113 6.11 -0.99 -13.05
CA TRP A 113 5.46 -1.84 -12.05
C TRP A 113 4.59 -2.93 -12.70
N ARG A 114 4.58 -3.00 -14.04
CA ARG A 114 3.78 -3.95 -14.83
C ARG A 114 4.72 -4.88 -15.62
N GLY A 115 4.17 -6.01 -16.06
CA GLY A 115 4.95 -7.02 -16.78
C GLY A 115 5.61 -8.02 -15.84
N GLU A 116 5.94 -9.18 -16.41
CA GLU A 116 6.57 -10.30 -15.69
C GLU A 116 7.95 -9.89 -15.16
N GLU A 117 8.69 -9.10 -15.94
CA GLU A 117 10.04 -8.62 -15.59
C GLU A 117 10.06 -7.69 -14.38
N ASN A 118 8.97 -6.94 -14.14
CA ASN A 118 8.84 -6.03 -13.00
C ASN A 118 8.02 -6.62 -11.84
N ARG A 119 7.54 -7.85 -11.98
CA ARG A 119 6.68 -8.53 -11.00
C ARG A 119 7.34 -8.60 -9.63
N GLY A 120 8.58 -9.10 -9.59
CA GLY A 120 9.34 -9.23 -8.34
C GLY A 120 9.52 -7.88 -7.64
N LYS A 121 9.94 -6.85 -8.38
CA LYS A 121 10.12 -5.48 -7.85
C LYS A 121 8.82 -4.91 -7.27
N PHE A 122 7.70 -5.11 -7.96
CA PHE A 122 6.39 -4.66 -7.48
C PHE A 122 5.99 -5.39 -6.19
N LEU A 123 6.15 -6.71 -6.13
CA LEU A 123 5.79 -7.49 -4.94
C LEU A 123 6.71 -7.20 -3.75
N GLU A 124 8.00 -6.98 -3.98
CA GLU A 124 8.95 -6.55 -2.96
C GLU A 124 8.47 -5.26 -2.30
N MET A 125 8.15 -4.23 -3.10
CA MET A 125 7.59 -2.97 -2.60
C MET A 125 6.28 -3.20 -1.83
N MET A 126 5.35 -4.01 -2.37
CA MET A 126 4.08 -4.30 -1.70
C MET A 126 4.29 -4.97 -0.34
N ILE A 127 5.18 -5.96 -0.24
CA ILE A 127 5.46 -6.66 1.01
C ILE A 127 6.08 -5.71 2.03
N ILE A 128 7.08 -4.92 1.63
CA ILE A 128 7.76 -3.97 2.51
C ILE A 128 6.77 -2.93 3.04
N ASP A 129 6.00 -2.30 2.16
CA ASP A 129 5.08 -1.24 2.53
C ASP A 129 3.89 -1.78 3.32
N GLY A 130 3.39 -2.98 2.97
CA GLY A 130 2.28 -3.64 3.65
C GLY A 130 2.63 -4.08 5.07
N CYS A 131 3.80 -4.69 5.28
CA CYS A 131 4.27 -5.06 6.62
C CYS A 131 4.47 -3.82 7.50
N PHE A 132 5.06 -2.75 6.95
CA PHE A 132 5.22 -1.49 7.66
C PHE A 132 3.87 -0.89 8.07
N LEU A 133 2.93 -0.80 7.12
CA LEU A 133 1.59 -0.30 7.37
C LEU A 133 0.89 -1.09 8.49
N LEU A 134 1.00 -2.43 8.46
CA LEU A 134 0.42 -3.30 9.46
C LEU A 134 1.02 -3.07 10.86
N GLU A 135 2.34 -2.93 10.98
CA GLU A 135 3.00 -2.59 12.25
C GLU A 135 2.56 -1.22 12.77
N VAL A 136 2.45 -0.21 11.90
CA VAL A 136 1.95 1.12 12.31
C VAL A 136 0.50 1.02 12.83
N MET A 137 -0.37 0.28 12.14
CA MET A 137 -1.75 0.06 12.55
C MET A 137 -1.85 -0.63 13.92
N ARG A 138 -1.03 -1.65 14.19
CA ARG A 138 -0.95 -2.32 15.51
C ARG A 138 -0.69 -1.34 16.64
N THR A 139 0.30 -0.47 16.46
CA THR A 139 0.60 0.53 17.48
C THR A 139 -0.51 1.58 17.62
N ALA A 140 -1.30 1.84 16.56
CA ALA A 140 -2.38 2.83 16.58
C ALA A 140 -3.62 2.35 17.32
N ILE A 141 -3.96 1.06 17.18
CA ILE A 141 -5.16 0.47 17.77
C ILE A 141 -4.99 0.21 19.29
N GLY A 142 -3.85 -0.33 19.73
CA GLY A 142 -3.67 -0.75 21.12
C GLY A 142 -3.19 0.34 22.11
N GLY A 143 -3.09 1.60 21.68
CA GLY A 143 -2.77 2.74 22.54
C GLY A 143 -1.42 2.65 23.26
N LYS A 144 -1.33 3.16 24.50
CA LYS A 144 -0.07 3.16 25.29
C LYS A 144 0.44 1.74 25.64
N TYR A 145 -0.42 0.73 25.55
CA TYR A 145 -0.12 -0.65 25.95
C TYR A 145 0.37 -1.52 24.79
N SER A 146 0.32 -1.02 23.55
CA SER A 146 0.78 -1.71 22.34
C SER A 146 2.12 -1.19 21.81
N ILE A 147 3.00 -0.70 22.69
CA ILE A 147 4.39 -0.46 22.29
C ILE A 147 4.98 -1.83 21.94
N PRO A 148 5.46 -2.02 20.69
CA PRO A 148 6.06 -3.28 20.28
C PRO A 148 7.22 -3.62 21.22
N LYS A 149 7.09 -4.69 22.02
CA LYS A 149 8.12 -5.13 22.98
C LYS A 149 9.36 -5.69 22.27
N ASP A 150 9.17 -6.09 21.02
CA ASP A 150 10.15 -6.63 20.10
C ASP A 150 11.02 -5.54 19.43
N TYR A 151 10.64 -4.26 19.53
CA TYR A 151 11.47 -3.15 19.07
C TYR A 151 12.33 -2.57 20.20
N LYS A 152 13.46 -1.97 19.82
CA LYS A 152 14.31 -1.26 20.79
C LYS A 152 13.60 -0.02 21.34
N GLN A 153 13.88 0.31 22.59
CA GLN A 153 13.28 1.47 23.27
C GLN A 153 13.64 2.82 22.63
N ASP A 154 14.72 2.87 21.87
CA ASP A 154 15.24 4.03 21.13
C ASP A 154 14.95 3.95 19.62
N ASP A 155 14.12 3.00 19.16
CA ASP A 155 13.73 2.92 17.74
C ASP A 155 13.06 4.24 17.29
N PRO A 156 13.47 4.83 16.16
CA PRO A 156 12.98 6.14 15.74
C PRO A 156 11.49 6.16 15.33
N VAL A 157 10.89 5.01 15.02
CA VAL A 157 9.51 4.90 14.51
C VAL A 157 8.60 4.16 15.49
N PHE A 158 9.04 2.99 15.96
CA PHE A 158 8.21 2.04 16.71
C PHE A 158 8.48 2.05 18.22
N SER A 159 9.32 2.97 18.72
CA SER A 159 9.45 3.21 20.17
C SER A 159 8.37 4.14 20.70
N TRP A 160 8.34 4.34 22.02
CA TRP A 160 7.53 5.38 22.65
C TRP A 160 7.77 6.77 22.03
N HIS A 161 9.04 7.14 21.79
CA HIS A 161 9.38 8.45 21.21
C HIS A 161 8.92 8.53 19.75
N GLY A 162 9.11 7.46 18.97
CA GLY A 162 8.63 7.38 17.59
C GLY A 162 7.10 7.50 17.49
N ILE A 163 6.38 6.84 18.40
CA ILE A 163 4.91 6.92 18.51
C ILE A 163 4.44 8.35 18.83
N GLN A 164 5.17 9.11 19.65
CA GLN A 164 4.78 10.49 19.98
C GLN A 164 5.13 11.49 18.86
N HIS A 165 6.27 11.33 18.20
CA HIS A 165 6.82 12.37 17.33
C HIS A 165 6.79 12.07 15.83
N ILE A 166 6.88 10.81 15.41
CA ILE A 166 6.92 10.44 13.99
C ILE A 166 5.55 9.94 13.51
N LYS A 167 4.88 9.15 14.34
CA LYS A 167 3.63 8.50 13.98
C LYS A 167 2.51 9.45 13.51
N PRO A 168 2.28 10.65 14.09
CA PRO A 168 1.25 11.55 13.56
C PRO A 168 1.46 11.90 12.08
N PHE A 169 2.72 12.06 11.65
CA PHE A 169 3.05 12.36 10.27
C PHE A 169 2.91 11.14 9.36
N VAL A 170 3.30 9.96 9.85
CA VAL A 170 3.05 8.68 9.16
C VAL A 170 1.56 8.43 8.96
N LEU A 171 0.74 8.62 10.00
CA LEU A 171 -0.71 8.46 9.94
C LEU A 171 -1.36 9.45 8.96
N ARG A 172 -0.89 10.70 8.91
CA ARG A 172 -1.35 11.66 7.91
C ARG A 172 -1.06 11.17 6.49
N ASP A 173 0.17 10.70 6.23
CA ASP A 173 0.57 10.22 4.92
C ASP A 173 -0.19 8.94 4.52
N MET A 174 -0.53 8.07 5.47
CA MET A 174 -1.37 6.89 5.27
C MET A 174 -2.80 7.21 4.83
N LEU A 175 -3.29 8.44 5.03
CA LEU A 175 -4.63 8.87 4.63
C LEU A 175 -4.65 9.57 3.26
N LEU A 176 -3.48 9.79 2.64
CA LEU A 176 -3.39 10.44 1.34
C LEU A 176 -3.86 9.49 0.24
N VAL A 177 -4.77 9.96 -0.60
CA VAL A 177 -5.39 9.19 -1.71
C VAL A 177 -4.35 8.57 -2.64
N GLU A 178 -3.24 9.26 -2.90
CA GLU A 178 -2.17 8.77 -3.78
C GLU A 178 -1.14 7.87 -3.06
N ASN A 179 -1.30 7.64 -1.76
CA ASN A 179 -0.36 6.92 -0.91
C ASN A 179 -1.02 5.69 -0.25
N GLN A 180 -1.83 4.97 -1.03
CA GLN A 180 -2.65 3.85 -0.56
C GLN A 180 -2.08 2.50 -1.02
N LEU A 181 -2.37 1.48 -0.22
CA LEU A 181 -2.15 0.07 -0.54
C LEU A 181 -3.50 -0.65 -0.65
N PRO A 182 -3.64 -1.67 -1.52
CA PRO A 182 -4.88 -2.42 -1.61
C PRO A 182 -5.16 -3.14 -0.29
N LEU A 183 -6.39 -3.08 0.22
CA LEU A 183 -6.77 -3.82 1.44
C LEU A 183 -6.44 -5.31 1.34
N ARG A 184 -6.61 -5.86 0.12
CA ARG A 184 -6.30 -7.27 -0.18
C ARG A 184 -4.87 -7.67 0.17
N LEU A 185 -3.90 -6.77 0.02
CA LEU A 185 -2.52 -7.00 0.44
C LEU A 185 -2.44 -7.26 1.94
N LEU A 186 -3.05 -6.39 2.75
CA LEU A 186 -3.03 -6.52 4.21
C LEU A 186 -3.74 -7.80 4.67
N GLU A 187 -4.86 -8.15 4.05
CA GLU A 187 -5.56 -9.41 4.34
C GLU A 187 -4.65 -10.63 4.14
N LYS A 188 -3.88 -10.65 3.04
CA LYS A 188 -2.96 -11.74 2.74
C LYS A 188 -1.78 -11.79 3.70
N ILE A 189 -1.22 -10.64 4.09
CA ILE A 189 -0.14 -10.56 5.10
C ILE A 189 -0.64 -11.11 6.44
N VAL A 190 -1.78 -10.63 6.93
CA VAL A 190 -2.36 -11.07 8.21
C VAL A 190 -2.69 -12.57 8.20
N THR A 191 -3.27 -13.05 7.10
CA THR A 191 -3.60 -14.48 6.96
C THR A 191 -2.33 -15.34 6.97
N ALA A 192 -1.27 -14.91 6.28
CA ALA A 192 0.00 -15.63 6.26
C ALA A 192 0.68 -15.63 7.64
N GLU A 193 0.74 -14.47 8.31
CA GLU A 193 1.39 -14.32 9.61
C GLU A 193 0.68 -15.11 10.71
N SER A 194 -0.64 -14.97 10.84
CA SER A 194 -1.40 -15.50 11.99
C SER A 194 -2.06 -16.87 11.71
N GLY A 195 -2.25 -17.22 10.44
CA GLY A 195 -3.14 -18.31 10.02
C GLY A 195 -4.61 -18.06 10.33
N ARG A 196 -5.00 -16.83 10.70
CA ARG A 196 -6.37 -16.42 11.04
C ARG A 196 -6.96 -15.53 9.95
N SER A 197 -8.28 -15.37 9.97
CA SER A 197 -8.94 -14.42 9.10
C SER A 197 -8.67 -12.96 9.56
N PRO A 198 -8.71 -11.97 8.64
CA PRO A 198 -8.52 -10.57 9.00
C PRO A 198 -9.53 -10.05 10.03
N ALA A 199 -10.77 -10.56 10.00
CA ALA A 199 -11.82 -10.16 10.94
C ALA A 199 -11.51 -10.62 12.38
N GLU A 200 -11.04 -11.85 12.55
CA GLU A 200 -10.58 -12.36 13.84
C GLU A 200 -9.37 -11.58 14.34
N TRP A 201 -8.43 -11.25 13.46
CA TRP A 201 -7.26 -10.45 13.82
C TRP A 201 -7.66 -9.06 14.34
N VAL A 202 -8.55 -8.34 13.65
CA VAL A 202 -9.05 -7.03 14.11
C VAL A 202 -9.75 -7.15 15.46
N PHE A 203 -10.56 -8.19 15.64
CA PHE A 203 -11.26 -8.43 16.89
C PHE A 203 -10.28 -8.61 18.07
N ASP A 204 -9.23 -9.42 17.89
CA ASP A 204 -8.21 -9.65 18.92
C ASP A 204 -7.43 -8.39 19.29
N GLN A 205 -7.08 -7.56 18.29
CA GLN A 205 -6.38 -6.29 18.54
C GLN A 205 -7.23 -5.29 19.32
N LEU A 206 -8.57 -5.33 19.16
CA LEU A 206 -9.49 -4.43 19.84
C LEU A 206 -9.83 -4.89 21.27
N HIS A 207 -9.84 -6.20 21.52
CA HIS A 207 -10.32 -6.75 22.78
C HIS A 207 -9.21 -7.26 23.71
N GLY A 208 -7.97 -7.37 23.21
CA GLY A 208 -6.82 -7.80 24.00
C GLY A 208 -6.96 -9.25 24.45
N ALA A 209 -6.25 -10.16 23.78
CA ALA A 209 -6.09 -11.54 24.28
C ALA A 209 -5.27 -11.56 25.58
#